data_AF-A0A7C5YMG3-F1
#
_entry.id   AF-A0A7C5YMG3-F1
#
_cell.length_a   1.000
_cell.length_b   1.000
_cell.length_c   1.000
_cell.angle_alpha   90.00
_cell.angle_beta   90.00
_cell.angle_gamma   90.00
#
_symmetry.space_group_name_H-M   'P 1'
#
loop_
_entity.id
_entity.type
_entity.pdbx_description
1 polymer ?
#
loop_
_entity_poly.entity_id
_entity_poly.type
_entity_poly.pdbx_seq_one_letter_code
_entity_poly.pdbx_strand_id
1 'polypeptide(L)'
;MSSAGKKYPFIFYPLGILGILLTSFIFTMAIDRALSIFGFPSYIQPQITHPPNFQEQRDGLESNYLFKTNSQGLRYREIPLTKSEEEYRIYVAGDSYTEGEGVNETERFTELLEKAFSKKDQKVLFINGGLSGTGPFEYLRAFLEVGLKYQPDGLLICLYANDVINTRNREILIEYE
;
A
#
# COMPACT_ATOMS: atom_id res chain seq x y z
N MET A 1 59.00 -1.80 -48.40
CA MET A 1 57.87 -0.84 -48.36
C MET A 1 57.12 -1.06 -47.07
N SER A 2 57.16 -0.05 -46.19
CA SER A 2 56.61 -0.07 -44.83
C SER A 2 55.11 0.20 -44.86
N SER A 3 54.31 -0.64 -44.20
CA SER A 3 52.92 -0.35 -43.86
C SER A 3 52.79 -0.44 -42.34
N ALA A 4 52.73 0.73 -41.70
CA ALA A 4 52.68 0.90 -40.27
C ALA A 4 51.30 0.48 -39.73
N GLY A 5 51.26 -0.56 -38.89
CA GLY A 5 50.08 -0.93 -38.12
C GLY A 5 49.78 0.12 -37.04
N LYS A 6 48.69 0.87 -37.18
CA LYS A 6 48.18 1.75 -36.13
C LYS A 6 47.70 0.89 -34.95
N LYS A 7 48.49 0.81 -33.89
CA LYS A 7 48.05 0.30 -32.58
C LYS A 7 47.28 1.41 -31.88
N TYR A 8 45.95 1.35 -31.90
CA TYR A 8 45.14 2.20 -31.03
C TYR A 8 45.29 1.70 -29.59
N PRO A 9 45.69 2.55 -28.62
CA PRO A 9 45.93 2.08 -27.26
C PRO A 9 44.60 1.78 -26.57
N PHE A 10 44.54 0.62 -25.93
CA PHE A 10 43.41 0.05 -25.16
C PHE A 10 42.86 0.95 -24.02
N ILE A 11 43.48 2.11 -23.80
CA ILE A 11 43.24 3.04 -22.69
C ILE A 11 42.08 4.02 -22.98
N PHE A 12 41.64 4.17 -24.23
CA PHE A 12 40.55 5.09 -24.59
C PHE A 12 39.13 4.57 -24.32
N TYR A 13 38.95 3.26 -24.13
CA TYR A 13 37.64 2.65 -23.89
C TYR A 13 37.02 2.96 -22.52
N PRO A 14 37.74 2.90 -21.38
CA PRO A 14 37.13 3.13 -20.06
C PRO A 14 36.69 4.58 -19.84
N LEU A 15 37.44 5.56 -20.37
CA LEU A 15 37.07 6.98 -20.30
C LEU A 15 35.83 7.30 -21.14
N GLY A 16 35.68 6.66 -22.30
CA GLY A 16 34.48 6.78 -23.12
C GLY A 16 33.24 6.18 -22.46
N ILE A 17 33.38 5.01 -21.82
CA ILE A 17 32.28 4.36 -21.08
C ILE A 17 31.88 5.23 -19.88
N LEU A 18 32.83 5.74 -19.11
CA LEU A 18 32.56 6.62 -17.98
C LEU A 18 31.85 7.91 -18.42
N GLY A 19 32.25 8.47 -19.56
CA GLY A 19 31.59 9.63 -20.16
C GLY A 19 30.12 9.34 -20.51
N ILE A 20 29.83 8.18 -21.11
CA ILE A 20 28.46 7.76 -21.46
C ILE A 20 27.61 7.53 -20.20
N LEU A 21 28.18 6.91 -19.17
CA LEU A 21 27.46 6.68 -17.90
C LEU A 21 27.15 8.01 -17.20
N LEU A 22 28.08 8.95 -17.19
CA LEU A 22 27.90 10.27 -16.59
C LEU A 22 26.84 11.09 -17.34
N THR A 23 26.87 11.09 -18.68
CA THR A 23 25.87 11.81 -19.49
C THR A 23 24.49 11.19 -19.34
N SER A 24 24.39 9.86 -19.30
CA SER A 24 23.13 9.16 -19.02
C SER A 24 22.58 9.53 -17.65
N PHE A 25 23.42 9.56 -16.61
CA PHE A 25 23.00 9.92 -15.25
C PHE A 25 22.46 11.35 -15.17
N ILE A 26 23.18 12.31 -15.77
CA ILE A 26 22.74 13.71 -15.82
C ILE A 26 21.42 13.83 -16.61
N PHE A 27 21.29 13.12 -17.72
CA PHE A 27 20.09 13.14 -18.55
C PHE A 27 18.87 12.57 -17.80
N THR A 28 19.03 11.47 -17.07
CA THR A 28 17.97 10.91 -16.22
C THR A 28 17.54 11.88 -15.13
N MET A 29 18.48 12.54 -14.44
CA MET A 29 18.16 13.57 -13.44
C MET A 29 17.44 14.78 -14.06
N ALA A 30 17.84 15.20 -15.26
CA ALA A 30 17.21 16.31 -15.97
C ALA A 30 15.76 15.98 -16.36
N ILE A 31 15.50 14.74 -16.81
CA ILE A 31 14.14 14.26 -17.08
C ILE A 31 13.29 14.26 -15.80
N ASP A 32 13.80 13.68 -14.71
CA ASP A 32 13.09 13.63 -13.42
C ASP A 32 12.69 15.04 -12.93
N ARG A 33 13.63 16.00 -13.02
CA ARG A 33 13.34 17.41 -12.66
C ARG A 33 12.37 18.08 -13.63
N ALA A 34 12.45 17.80 -14.93
CA ALA A 34 11.51 18.30 -15.90
C ALA A 34 10.09 17.76 -15.65
N LEU A 35 9.94 16.46 -15.37
CA LEU A 35 8.67 15.86 -15.00
C LEU A 35 8.08 16.52 -13.76
N SER A 36 8.91 16.84 -12.76
CA SER A 36 8.47 17.58 -11.57
C SER A 36 7.90 18.96 -11.88
N ILE A 37 8.44 19.67 -12.89
CA ILE A 37 7.91 20.97 -13.35
C ILE A 37 6.53 20.81 -14.02
N PHE A 38 6.29 19.68 -14.68
CA PHE A 38 5.01 19.37 -15.33
C PHE A 38 3.95 18.77 -14.37
N GLY A 39 4.19 18.85 -13.06
CA GLY A 39 3.21 18.43 -12.05
C GLY A 39 3.25 16.94 -11.72
N PHE A 40 4.26 16.18 -12.19
CA PHE A 40 4.52 14.86 -11.63
C PHE A 40 5.10 15.05 -10.22
N PRO A 41 4.46 14.52 -9.17
CA PRO A 41 4.94 14.75 -7.82
C PRO A 41 6.29 14.04 -7.63
N SER A 42 7.27 14.76 -7.10
CA SER A 42 8.58 14.21 -6.71
C SER A 42 8.49 13.31 -5.47
N TYR A 43 7.31 13.24 -4.86
CA TYR A 43 6.95 12.39 -3.73
C TYR A 43 5.59 11.75 -4.00
N ILE A 44 5.54 10.42 -4.14
CA ILE A 44 4.27 9.71 -4.26
C ILE A 44 3.64 9.68 -2.87
N GLN A 45 2.46 10.30 -2.74
CA GLN A 45 1.73 10.28 -1.48
C GLN A 45 1.51 8.83 -1.03
N PRO A 46 1.77 8.50 0.24
CA PRO A 46 1.54 7.18 0.78
C PRO A 46 0.10 6.77 0.54
N GLN A 47 -0.11 5.58 -0.01
CA GLN A 47 -1.45 5.06 -0.21
C GLN A 47 -2.06 4.74 1.17
N ILE A 48 -3.15 5.41 1.52
CA ILE A 48 -3.86 5.20 2.80
C ILE A 48 -4.97 4.16 2.64
N THR A 49 -5.63 4.16 1.47
CA THR A 49 -6.71 3.24 1.11
C THR A 49 -6.68 2.94 -0.39
N HIS A 50 -7.56 2.05 -0.84
CA HIS A 50 -7.87 1.91 -2.26
C HIS A 50 -8.72 3.09 -2.77
N PRO A 51 -8.89 3.22 -4.09
CA PRO A 51 -9.87 4.15 -4.64
C PRO A 51 -11.27 3.86 -4.07
N PRO A 52 -12.06 4.89 -3.74
CA PRO A 52 -13.38 4.72 -3.15
C PRO A 52 -14.38 4.18 -4.19
N ASN A 53 -15.31 3.33 -3.73
CA ASN A 53 -16.33 2.68 -4.57
C ASN A 53 -15.75 1.94 -5.79
N PHE A 54 -14.54 1.40 -5.64
CA PHE A 54 -13.87 0.65 -6.67
C PHE A 54 -14.43 -0.77 -6.72
N GLN A 55 -14.56 -1.31 -7.93
CA GLN A 55 -14.98 -2.68 -8.13
C GLN A 55 -14.26 -3.28 -9.33
N GLU A 56 -13.67 -4.45 -9.13
CA GLU A 56 -12.92 -5.19 -10.14
C GLU A 56 -13.12 -6.69 -9.93
N GLN A 57 -13.44 -7.42 -10.99
CA GLN A 57 -13.40 -8.87 -10.99
C GLN A 57 -11.96 -9.31 -11.23
N ARG A 58 -11.37 -10.06 -10.28
CA ARG A 58 -10.00 -10.56 -10.39
C ARG A 58 -10.02 -12.05 -10.68
N ASP A 59 -9.74 -12.38 -11.94
CA ASP A 59 -9.70 -13.75 -12.46
C ASP A 59 -8.24 -14.18 -12.66
N GLY A 60 -7.64 -14.72 -11.60
CA GLY A 60 -6.28 -15.27 -11.62
C GLY A 60 -6.26 -16.78 -11.84
N LEU A 61 -5.06 -17.34 -12.06
CA LEU A 61 -4.86 -18.79 -12.15
C LEU A 61 -5.11 -19.49 -10.82
N GLU A 62 -4.78 -18.82 -9.71
CA GLU A 62 -4.84 -19.39 -8.34
C GLU A 62 -6.11 -19.00 -7.59
N SER A 63 -6.71 -17.85 -7.93
CA SER A 63 -7.86 -17.30 -7.22
C SER A 63 -8.81 -16.57 -8.16
N ASN A 64 -10.10 -16.67 -7.90
CA ASN A 64 -11.15 -15.92 -8.58
C ASN A 64 -12.03 -15.24 -7.52
N TYR A 65 -12.05 -13.92 -7.50
CA TYR A 65 -12.82 -13.19 -6.49
C TYR A 65 -13.15 -11.76 -6.92
N LEU A 66 -14.21 -11.21 -6.32
CA LEU A 66 -14.58 -9.82 -6.50
C LEU A 66 -13.79 -8.92 -5.55
N PHE A 67 -13.02 -7.99 -6.10
CA PHE A 67 -12.40 -6.91 -5.34
C PHE A 67 -13.33 -5.70 -5.32
N LYS A 68 -13.81 -5.31 -4.14
CA LYS A 68 -14.73 -4.18 -3.98
C LYS A 68 -14.37 -3.35 -2.75
N THR A 69 -14.41 -2.03 -2.90
CA THR A 69 -14.18 -1.08 -1.81
C THR A 69 -15.42 -0.24 -1.53
N ASN A 70 -15.55 0.26 -0.30
CA ASN A 70 -16.62 1.18 0.09
C ASN A 70 -16.27 2.64 -0.22
N SER A 71 -17.13 3.57 0.22
CA SER A 71 -16.94 5.01 0.05
C SER A 71 -15.67 5.57 0.70
N GLN A 72 -15.10 4.86 1.68
CA GLN A 72 -13.83 5.20 2.34
C GLN A 72 -12.63 4.47 1.73
N GLY A 73 -12.79 3.71 0.64
CA GLY A 73 -11.70 2.97 0.02
C GLY A 73 -11.25 1.72 0.80
N LEU A 74 -11.99 1.33 1.84
CA LEU A 74 -11.74 0.08 2.55
C LEU A 74 -12.36 -1.07 1.78
N ARG A 75 -11.68 -2.21 1.74
CA ARG A 75 -12.28 -3.44 1.22
C ARG A 75 -13.25 -3.98 2.28
N TYR A 76 -14.39 -3.34 2.45
CA TYR A 76 -15.39 -3.67 3.46
C TYR A 76 -16.76 -3.19 2.97
N ARG A 77 -17.84 -3.66 3.58
CA ARG A 77 -19.19 -3.17 3.23
C ARG A 77 -19.39 -1.72 3.67
N GLU A 78 -20.37 -1.05 3.06
CA GLU A 78 -20.76 0.28 3.50
C GLU A 78 -21.50 0.19 4.84
N ILE A 79 -21.06 0.99 5.83
CA ILE A 79 -21.73 1.15 7.12
C ILE A 79 -21.74 2.63 7.50
N PRO A 80 -22.73 3.11 8.28
CA PRO A 80 -22.74 4.48 8.77
C PRO A 80 -21.49 4.81 9.60
N LEU A 81 -20.86 5.95 9.36
CA LEU A 81 -19.73 6.41 10.18
C LEU A 81 -20.16 6.67 11.62
N THR A 82 -21.38 7.17 11.82
CA THR A 82 -22.01 7.27 13.14
C THR A 82 -22.32 5.88 13.67
N LYS A 83 -21.80 5.57 14.84
CA LYS A 83 -21.97 4.28 15.53
C LYS A 83 -23.30 4.25 16.32
N SER A 84 -24.03 3.13 16.26
CA SER A 84 -25.20 2.89 17.12
C SER A 84 -24.81 2.31 18.48
N GLU A 85 -25.68 2.43 19.48
CA GLU A 85 -25.39 1.96 20.85
C GLU A 85 -25.24 0.44 20.94
N GLU A 86 -25.89 -0.31 20.05
CA GLU A 86 -25.88 -1.78 19.99
C GLU A 86 -24.75 -2.36 19.12
N GLU A 87 -23.87 -1.50 18.61
CA GLU A 87 -22.70 -1.88 17.82
C GLU A 87 -21.43 -1.85 18.68
N TYR A 88 -20.58 -2.85 18.49
CA TYR A 88 -19.19 -2.82 18.95
C TYR A 88 -18.30 -2.92 17.71
N ARG A 89 -17.42 -1.95 17.50
CA ARG A 89 -16.64 -1.81 16.26
C ARG A 89 -15.16 -2.05 16.55
N ILE A 90 -14.55 -2.98 15.85
CA ILE A 90 -13.12 -3.25 15.90
C ILE A 90 -12.55 -2.90 14.53
N TYR A 91 -11.61 -1.95 14.48
CA TYR A 91 -10.83 -1.71 13.26
C TYR A 91 -9.72 -2.76 13.18
N VAL A 92 -9.60 -3.43 12.05
CA VAL A 92 -8.58 -4.47 11.83
C VAL A 92 -7.54 -3.93 10.87
N ALA A 93 -6.34 -3.65 11.37
CA ALA A 93 -5.22 -3.12 10.59
C ALA A 93 -4.25 -4.25 10.21
N GLY A 94 -3.79 -4.27 8.97
CA GLY A 94 -2.83 -5.24 8.47
C GLY A 94 -2.58 -5.10 6.97
N ASP A 95 -1.86 -6.06 6.40
CA ASP A 95 -1.47 -6.08 5.00
C ASP A 95 -2.48 -6.83 4.09
N SER A 96 -1.98 -7.46 3.04
CA SER A 96 -2.73 -8.29 2.08
C SER A 96 -3.50 -9.44 2.74
N TYR A 97 -3.01 -9.99 3.87
CA TYR A 97 -3.73 -11.03 4.60
C TYR A 97 -4.99 -10.48 5.27
N THR A 98 -4.90 -9.26 5.80
CA THR A 98 -6.07 -8.56 6.36
C THR A 98 -7.00 -8.12 5.27
N GLU A 99 -6.49 -7.57 4.17
CA GLU A 99 -7.29 -7.19 3.00
C GLU A 99 -8.09 -8.38 2.44
N GLY A 100 -7.55 -9.59 2.60
CA GLY A 100 -8.12 -10.83 2.09
C GLY A 100 -7.84 -11.00 0.60
N GLU A 101 -6.64 -10.63 0.17
CA GLU A 101 -6.17 -10.86 -1.20
C GLU A 101 -6.38 -12.34 -1.56
N GLY A 102 -7.03 -12.60 -2.70
CA GLY A 102 -7.30 -13.96 -3.17
C GLY A 102 -8.63 -14.58 -2.74
N VAL A 103 -9.44 -13.94 -1.88
CA VAL A 103 -10.72 -14.51 -1.40
C VAL A 103 -11.89 -13.53 -1.51
N ASN A 104 -13.12 -14.04 -1.58
CA ASN A 104 -14.31 -13.19 -1.61
C ASN A 104 -14.62 -12.59 -0.24
N GLU A 105 -15.44 -11.54 -0.21
CA GLU A 105 -15.87 -10.86 1.03
C GLU A 105 -16.31 -11.84 2.13
N THR A 106 -17.12 -12.84 1.78
CA THR A 106 -17.66 -13.82 2.75
C THR A 106 -16.63 -14.80 3.33
N GLU A 107 -15.45 -14.89 2.72
CA GLU A 107 -14.40 -15.85 3.06
C GLU A 107 -13.26 -15.21 3.85
N ARG A 108 -13.19 -13.87 3.85
CA ARG A 108 -12.22 -13.11 4.63
C ARG A 108 -12.40 -13.33 6.12
N PHE A 109 -11.28 -13.40 6.84
CA PHE A 109 -11.34 -13.68 8.26
C PHE A 109 -12.09 -12.58 9.05
N THR A 110 -12.06 -11.33 8.60
CA THR A 110 -12.82 -10.24 9.21
C THR A 110 -14.32 -10.53 9.22
N GLU A 111 -14.88 -10.96 8.10
CA GLU A 111 -16.28 -11.34 7.97
C GLU A 111 -16.60 -12.63 8.74
N LEU A 112 -15.67 -13.58 8.77
CA LEU A 112 -15.81 -14.78 9.59
C LEU A 112 -15.82 -14.46 11.09
N LEU A 113 -15.01 -13.50 11.55
CA LEU A 113 -15.01 -13.00 12.92
C LEU A 113 -16.34 -12.32 13.24
N GLU A 114 -16.85 -11.44 12.37
CA GLU A 114 -18.17 -10.84 12.58
C GLU A 114 -19.26 -11.89 12.78
N LYS A 115 -19.25 -12.94 11.93
CA LYS A 115 -20.20 -14.05 12.03
C LYS A 115 -20.04 -14.84 13.33
N ALA A 116 -18.81 -15.01 13.80
CA ALA A 116 -18.52 -15.78 15.02
C ALA A 116 -18.84 -15.01 16.31
N PHE A 117 -18.70 -13.69 16.31
CA PHE A 117 -18.85 -12.85 17.50
C PHE A 117 -20.20 -12.13 17.60
N SER A 118 -20.93 -11.96 16.50
CA SER A 118 -22.24 -11.32 16.52
C SER A 118 -23.28 -12.21 17.21
N LYS A 119 -23.99 -11.62 18.19
CA LYS A 119 -25.10 -12.26 18.90
C LYS A 119 -26.41 -11.54 18.53
N LYS A 120 -27.55 -12.12 18.92
CA LYS A 120 -28.89 -11.58 18.60
C LYS A 120 -29.05 -10.10 19.01
N ASP A 121 -28.48 -9.71 20.14
CA ASP A 121 -28.69 -8.39 20.77
C ASP A 121 -27.43 -7.51 20.77
N GLN A 122 -26.32 -7.95 20.15
CA GLN A 122 -25.09 -7.17 20.04
C GLN A 122 -24.38 -7.49 18.73
N LYS A 123 -24.19 -6.47 17.89
CA LYS A 123 -23.46 -6.60 16.63
C LYS A 123 -21.99 -6.26 16.85
N VAL A 124 -21.11 -7.19 16.54
CA VAL A 124 -19.66 -6.96 16.58
C VAL A 124 -19.17 -6.85 15.14
N LEU A 125 -18.71 -5.66 14.76
CA LEU A 125 -18.22 -5.34 13.42
C LEU A 125 -16.69 -5.37 13.43
N PHE A 126 -16.10 -6.10 12.49
CA PHE A 126 -14.65 -6.15 12.27
C PHE A 126 -14.38 -5.44 10.95
N ILE A 127 -14.15 -4.13 11.05
CA ILE A 127 -13.94 -3.25 9.90
C ILE A 127 -12.59 -3.58 9.29
N ASN A 128 -12.60 -4.14 8.09
CA ASN A 128 -11.40 -4.53 7.38
C ASN A 128 -10.64 -3.29 6.87
N GLY A 129 -9.57 -2.95 7.57
CA GLY A 129 -8.62 -1.89 7.25
C GLY A 129 -7.36 -2.40 6.58
N GLY A 130 -7.37 -3.63 6.05
CA GLY A 130 -6.20 -4.21 5.42
C GLY A 130 -5.85 -3.52 4.11
N LEU A 131 -4.56 -3.32 3.87
CA LEU A 131 -4.04 -2.74 2.62
C LEU A 131 -2.81 -3.51 2.14
N SER A 132 -2.91 -4.15 0.98
CA SER A 132 -1.81 -4.92 0.39
C SER A 132 -0.52 -4.11 0.26
N GLY A 133 0.61 -4.71 0.64
CA GLY A 133 1.95 -4.10 0.51
C GLY A 133 2.30 -3.05 1.57
N THR A 134 1.49 -2.93 2.62
CA THR A 134 1.73 -1.96 3.71
C THR A 134 2.39 -2.60 4.93
N GLY A 135 2.85 -1.77 5.87
CA GLY A 135 3.42 -2.21 7.14
C GLY A 135 2.94 -1.37 8.33
N PRO A 136 3.54 -1.54 9.52
CA PRO A 136 3.00 -1.00 10.76
C PRO A 136 2.80 0.52 10.79
N PHE A 137 3.62 1.28 10.06
CA PHE A 137 3.47 2.73 10.00
C PHE A 137 2.31 3.16 9.10
N GLU A 138 2.13 2.48 7.97
CA GLU A 138 0.98 2.68 7.10
C GLU A 138 -0.32 2.24 7.79
N TYR A 139 -0.28 1.17 8.60
CA TYR A 139 -1.41 0.76 9.46
C TYR A 139 -1.84 1.89 10.39
N LEU A 140 -0.87 2.55 11.04
CA LEU A 140 -1.12 3.69 11.92
C LEU A 140 -1.75 4.85 11.14
N ARG A 141 -1.21 5.21 9.98
CA ARG A 141 -1.74 6.31 9.15
C ARG A 141 -3.18 6.01 8.70
N ALA A 142 -3.44 4.81 8.18
CA ALA A 142 -4.78 4.38 7.77
C ALA A 142 -5.78 4.38 8.94
N PHE A 143 -5.35 3.95 10.12
CA PHE A 143 -6.18 4.01 11.33
C PHE A 143 -6.52 5.46 11.72
N LEU A 144 -5.53 6.36 11.74
CA LEU A 144 -5.75 7.76 12.13
C LEU A 144 -6.63 8.51 11.12
N GLU A 145 -6.41 8.33 9.83
CA GLU A 145 -7.10 9.10 8.78
C GLU A 145 -8.47 8.53 8.38
N VAL A 146 -8.66 7.22 8.50
CA VAL A 146 -9.88 6.52 8.04
C VAL A 146 -10.52 5.71 9.15
N GLY A 147 -9.73 4.91 9.87
CA GLY A 147 -10.25 4.03 10.92
C GLY A 147 -11.02 4.76 12.03
N LEU A 148 -10.48 5.87 12.54
CA LEU A 148 -11.10 6.67 13.60
C LEU A 148 -12.46 7.26 13.22
N LYS A 149 -12.74 7.48 11.92
CA LYS A 149 -14.04 7.97 11.45
C LYS A 149 -15.18 7.00 11.77
N TYR A 150 -14.89 5.71 11.92
CA TYR A 150 -15.86 4.68 12.26
C TYR A 150 -16.13 4.53 13.76
N GLN A 151 -15.49 5.35 14.61
CA GLN A 151 -15.63 5.28 16.08
C GLN A 151 -15.37 3.86 16.64
N PRO A 152 -14.20 3.25 16.34
CA PRO A 152 -13.90 1.91 16.82
C PRO A 152 -13.71 1.89 18.35
N ASP A 153 -14.18 0.81 18.98
CA ASP A 153 -13.96 0.48 20.39
C ASP A 153 -12.66 -0.29 20.62
N GLY A 154 -12.09 -0.83 19.55
CA GLY A 154 -10.86 -1.61 19.58
C GLY A 154 -10.10 -1.53 18.27
N LEU A 155 -8.79 -1.73 18.37
CA LEU A 155 -7.88 -1.86 17.24
C LEU A 155 -7.23 -3.24 17.32
N LEU A 156 -7.43 -4.06 16.30
CA LEU A 156 -6.75 -5.33 16.12
C LEU A 156 -5.64 -5.15 15.07
N ILE A 157 -4.39 -5.35 15.46
CA ILE A 157 -3.25 -5.27 14.54
C ILE A 157 -2.81 -6.67 14.17
N CYS A 158 -2.90 -6.99 12.88
CA CYS A 158 -2.52 -8.27 12.30
C CYS A 158 -1.14 -8.12 11.64
N LEU A 159 -0.10 -8.57 12.33
CA LEU A 159 1.27 -8.55 11.81
C LEU A 159 1.58 -9.83 11.04
N TYR A 160 2.18 -9.70 9.86
CA TYR A 160 2.75 -10.82 9.10
C TYR A 160 4.27 -10.66 8.90
N ALA A 161 4.95 -11.73 8.47
CA ALA A 161 6.41 -11.80 8.49
C ALA A 161 7.10 -10.74 7.60
N ASN A 162 6.45 -10.32 6.51
CA ASN A 162 6.86 -9.24 5.62
C ASN A 162 6.83 -7.85 6.29
N ASP A 163 6.00 -7.64 7.31
CA ASP A 163 5.83 -6.35 7.97
C ASP A 163 7.09 -5.90 8.71
N VAL A 164 7.84 -6.87 9.24
CA VAL A 164 9.08 -6.63 9.99
C VAL A 164 10.13 -5.94 9.12
N ILE A 165 10.15 -6.24 7.82
CA ILE A 165 11.09 -5.67 6.86
C ILE A 165 10.70 -4.22 6.49
N ASN A 166 9.42 -3.87 6.60
CA ASN A 166 8.86 -2.58 6.21
C ASN A 166 8.88 -1.52 7.34
N THR A 167 9.63 -1.75 8.41
CA THR A 167 9.72 -0.86 9.59
C THR A 167 10.70 0.31 9.43
N ARG A 168 11.17 0.62 8.22
CA ARG A 168 12.30 1.56 8.03
C ARG A 168 11.93 3.04 7.86
N ASN A 169 10.65 3.40 7.86
CA ASN A 169 10.20 4.79 7.70
C ASN A 169 10.10 5.52 9.05
N ARG A 170 11.23 6.03 9.56
CA ARG A 170 11.28 6.89 10.76
C ARG A 170 10.56 8.25 10.61
N GLU A 171 10.21 8.64 9.39
CA GLU A 171 9.67 9.97 9.08
C GLU A 171 8.25 10.17 9.67
N ILE A 172 7.48 9.10 9.86
CA ILE A 172 6.09 9.18 10.36
C ILE A 172 6.01 9.59 11.82
N LEU A 173 7.06 9.36 12.62
CA LEU A 173 7.06 9.78 14.03
C LEU A 173 7.28 11.29 14.21
N ILE A 174 7.78 12.00 13.19
CA ILE A 174 8.15 13.42 13.30
C ILE A 174 6.96 14.34 12.99
N GLU A 175 5.96 13.88 12.23
CA GLU A 175 4.78 14.70 11.87
C GLU A 175 3.73 14.81 13.00
N TYR A 176 3.86 14.04 14.08
CA TYR A 176 2.88 13.97 15.17
C TYR A 176 3.45 14.36 16.56
N GLU A 177 4.68 14.90 16.64
CA GLU A 177 5.23 15.61 17.82
C GLU A 177 5.07 17.13 17.67
#